data_AF-A0A2G9TIZ9-F1
#
_entry.id   AF-A0A2G9TIZ9-F1
#
_cell.length_a   1.000
_cell.length_b   1.000
_cell.length_c   1.000
_cell.angle_alpha   90.00
_cell.angle_beta   90.00
_cell.angle_gamma   90.00
#
_symmetry.space_group_name_H-M   'P 1'
#
loop_
_entity.id
_entity.type
_entity.pdbx_description
1 polymer ?
#
loop_
_entity_poly.entity_id
_entity_poly.type
_entity_poly.pdbx_seq_one_letter_code
_entity_poly.pdbx_strand_id
1 'polypeptide(L)'
;CQLISASKIGRKIALVRQAETMNEAFPGWHSECINNEHYKAKDLNHPVKLPIRSKGLRIYEIDPPITRLAEHAARILGKALASQSGIQWETVITAPELASIQTGFAIAYSTTGDKTFISIDESLCDITHRT
;
A
#
# COMPACT_ATOMS: atom_id res chain seq x y z
N CYS A 1 48.09 0.76 -9.48
CA CYS A 1 46.82 1.13 -8.80
C CYS A 1 45.67 1.00 -9.78
N GLN A 2 44.97 -0.14 -9.81
CA GLN A 2 43.78 -0.30 -10.63
C GLN A 2 42.57 0.23 -9.85
N LEU A 3 41.96 1.28 -10.40
CA LEU A 3 40.69 1.81 -9.95
C LEU A 3 39.63 0.72 -10.16
N ILE A 4 39.03 0.26 -9.07
CA ILE A 4 37.88 -0.63 -9.10
C ILE A 4 36.78 0.13 -9.85
N SER A 5 36.51 -0.31 -11.08
CA SER A 5 35.36 0.15 -11.87
C SER A 5 34.12 0.01 -11.00
N ALA A 6 33.50 1.14 -10.63
CA ALA A 6 32.22 1.12 -9.96
C ALA A 6 31.28 0.20 -10.74
N SER A 7 30.82 -0.88 -10.10
CA SER A 7 29.80 -1.77 -10.66
C SER A 7 28.64 -0.89 -11.12
N LYS A 8 28.42 -0.81 -12.45
CA LYS A 8 27.26 -0.08 -12.99
C LYS A 8 26.02 -0.86 -12.60
N ILE A 9 25.45 -0.52 -11.45
CA ILE A 9 24.15 -1.02 -11.03
C ILE A 9 23.13 -0.44 -12.00
N GLY A 10 22.63 -1.28 -12.92
CA GLY A 10 21.55 -0.90 -13.83
C GLY A 10 20.26 -0.57 -13.08
N ARG A 11 19.29 0.05 -13.76
CA ARG A 11 17.98 0.41 -13.17
C ARG A 11 17.35 -0.81 -12.49
N LYS A 12 16.96 -0.64 -11.22
CA LYS A 12 16.27 -1.66 -10.43
C LYS A 12 14.79 -1.32 -10.33
N ILE A 13 13.97 -2.34 -10.46
CA ILE A 13 12.51 -2.24 -10.36
C ILE A 13 12.07 -3.35 -9.41
N ALA A 14 11.32 -2.98 -8.38
CA ALA A 14 10.65 -3.92 -7.50
C ALA A 14 9.16 -3.92 -7.84
N LEU A 15 8.61 -5.09 -8.12
CA LEU A 15 7.18 -5.29 -8.30
C LEU A 15 6.60 -5.85 -7.00
N VAL A 16 5.57 -5.22 -6.47
CA VAL A 16 4.95 -5.59 -5.19
C VAL A 16 3.44 -5.64 -5.39
N ARG A 17 2.83 -6.76 -5.00
CA ARG A 17 1.36 -6.89 -4.92
C ARG A 17 0.85 -6.04 -3.74
N GLN A 18 -0.37 -5.50 -3.85
CA GLN A 18 -1.04 -4.93 -2.67
C GLN A 18 -1.07 -5.94 -1.51
N ALA A 19 -1.04 -5.41 -0.29
CA ALA A 19 -1.15 -6.22 0.91
C ALA A 19 -2.60 -6.67 1.17
N GLU A 20 -2.77 -7.57 2.13
CA GLU A 20 -4.07 -8.15 2.51
C GLU A 20 -5.09 -7.06 2.89
N THR A 21 -6.25 -7.14 2.25
CA THR A 21 -7.39 -6.25 2.44
C THR A 21 -8.30 -6.73 3.56
N MET A 22 -9.13 -5.82 4.08
CA MET A 22 -10.21 -6.17 4.99
C MET A 22 -11.19 -7.20 4.39
N ASN A 23 -11.44 -7.18 3.08
CA ASN A 23 -12.31 -8.17 2.42
C ASN A 23 -11.70 -9.58 2.43
N GLU A 24 -10.38 -9.69 2.28
CA GLU A 24 -9.66 -10.97 2.33
C GLU A 24 -9.57 -11.53 3.76
N ALA A 25 -9.21 -10.68 4.73
CA ALA A 25 -9.01 -11.10 6.12
C ALA A 25 -10.30 -11.31 6.91
N PHE A 26 -11.31 -10.47 6.64
CA PHE A 26 -12.57 -10.41 7.40
C PHE A 26 -13.76 -10.33 6.43
N PRO A 27 -14.14 -11.45 5.80
CA PRO A 27 -15.32 -11.47 4.93
C PRO A 27 -16.57 -10.97 5.68
N GLY A 28 -17.26 -9.97 5.12
CA GLY A 28 -18.42 -9.35 5.77
C GLY A 28 -18.11 -8.22 6.77
N TRP A 29 -16.84 -7.83 6.96
CA TRP A 29 -16.47 -6.76 7.89
C TRP A 29 -17.25 -5.46 7.66
N HIS A 30 -17.64 -5.16 6.42
CA HIS A 30 -18.29 -3.91 6.07
C HIS A 30 -19.65 -3.79 6.77
N SER A 31 -20.51 -4.80 6.65
CA SER A 31 -21.82 -4.84 7.30
C SER A 31 -21.69 -4.92 8.83
N GLU A 32 -20.61 -5.51 9.34
CA GLU A 32 -20.38 -5.59 10.77
C GLU A 32 -19.84 -4.29 11.37
N CYS A 33 -18.94 -3.59 10.68
CA CYS A 33 -18.19 -2.46 11.23
C CYS A 33 -18.80 -1.11 10.86
N ILE A 34 -19.70 -1.06 9.87
CA ILE A 34 -20.31 0.18 9.38
C ILE A 34 -21.80 0.17 9.68
N ASN A 35 -22.25 1.17 10.44
CA ASN A 35 -23.65 1.38 10.76
C ASN A 35 -23.97 2.88 10.70
N ASN A 36 -25.06 3.26 10.02
CA ASN A 36 -25.52 4.64 9.88
C ASN A 36 -24.38 5.64 9.55
N GLU A 37 -23.54 5.31 8.56
CA GLU A 37 -22.37 6.11 8.14
C GLU A 37 -21.26 6.29 9.20
N HIS A 38 -21.27 5.48 10.26
CA HIS A 38 -20.20 5.45 11.26
C HIS A 38 -19.41 4.15 11.14
N TYR A 39 -18.09 4.28 11.16
CA TYR A 39 -17.17 3.15 11.24
C TYR A 39 -16.77 2.88 12.69
N LYS A 40 -16.83 1.61 13.10
CA LYS A 40 -16.32 1.14 14.38
C LYS A 40 -15.49 -0.12 14.18
N ALA A 41 -14.20 -0.04 14.51
CA ALA A 41 -13.32 -1.19 14.56
C ALA A 41 -13.82 -2.22 15.61
N LYS A 42 -13.81 -3.50 15.24
CA LYS A 42 -14.28 -4.62 16.07
C LYS A 42 -13.19 -5.64 16.39
N ASP A 43 -12.09 -5.62 15.64
CA ASP A 43 -10.90 -6.44 15.85
C ASP A 43 -9.66 -5.54 15.94
N LEU A 44 -8.61 -6.01 16.62
CA LEU A 44 -7.34 -5.26 16.76
C LEU A 44 -6.61 -5.07 15.42
N ASN A 45 -6.85 -5.95 14.46
CA ASN A 45 -6.29 -5.89 13.11
C ASN A 45 -7.08 -4.95 12.18
N HIS A 46 -8.26 -4.48 12.59
CA HIS A 46 -9.02 -3.50 11.81
C HIS A 46 -8.31 -2.13 11.83
N PRO A 47 -8.40 -1.33 10.74
CA PRO A 47 -7.97 0.05 10.75
C PRO A 47 -8.58 0.84 11.91
N VAL A 48 -7.83 1.75 12.53
CA VAL A 48 -8.38 2.55 13.65
C VAL A 48 -9.45 3.52 13.13
N LYS A 49 -9.26 4.04 11.92
CA LYS A 49 -10.16 4.97 11.23
C LYS A 49 -10.12 4.68 9.74
N LEU A 50 -11.22 5.01 9.06
CA LEU A 50 -11.28 5.01 7.60
C LEU A 50 -11.09 6.44 7.08
N PRO A 51 -10.34 6.64 5.98
CA PRO A 51 -10.29 7.92 5.28
C PRO A 51 -11.69 8.44 4.90
N ILE A 52 -11.85 9.76 4.87
CA ILE A 52 -13.06 10.37 4.34
C ILE A 52 -12.99 10.31 2.81
N ARG A 53 -14.05 9.82 2.17
CA ARG A 53 -14.13 9.66 0.71
C ARG A 53 -15.42 10.27 0.16
N SER A 54 -15.39 10.72 -1.10
CA SER A 54 -16.50 11.41 -1.77
C SER A 54 -17.79 10.60 -1.82
N LYS A 55 -17.70 9.27 -1.91
CA LYS A 55 -18.84 8.33 -1.92
C LYS A 55 -19.20 7.79 -0.53
N GLY A 56 -18.68 8.41 0.53
CA GLY A 56 -18.92 7.99 1.92
C GLY A 56 -18.36 6.61 2.24
N LEU A 57 -18.90 5.96 3.28
CA LEU A 57 -18.40 4.64 3.74
C LEU A 57 -18.81 3.46 2.85
N ARG A 58 -19.78 3.63 1.95
CA ARG A 58 -20.24 2.56 1.03
C ARG A 58 -19.16 2.14 0.04
N ILE A 59 -18.27 3.06 -0.35
CA ILE A 59 -17.21 2.76 -1.32
C ILE A 59 -16.27 1.64 -0.86
N TYR A 60 -16.17 1.41 0.46
CA TYR A 60 -15.31 0.38 1.03
C TYR A 60 -15.80 -1.05 0.81
N GLU A 61 -17.02 -1.27 0.33
CA GLU A 61 -17.49 -2.61 -0.09
C GLU A 61 -16.69 -3.11 -1.30
N ILE A 62 -16.43 -2.21 -2.25
CA ILE A 62 -15.76 -2.51 -3.52
C ILE A 62 -14.29 -2.08 -3.56
N ASP A 63 -13.87 -1.18 -2.66
CA ASP A 63 -12.49 -0.69 -2.56
C ASP A 63 -12.04 -0.67 -1.07
N PRO A 64 -11.84 -1.86 -0.47
CA PRO A 64 -11.56 -2.01 0.95
C PRO A 64 -10.15 -1.51 1.31
N PRO A 65 -9.92 -1.08 2.57
CA PRO A 65 -8.57 -0.75 3.04
C PRO A 65 -7.78 -2.03 3.33
N ILE A 66 -6.46 -1.90 3.49
CA ILE A 66 -5.61 -2.95 4.08
C ILE A 66 -5.83 -3.12 5.58
N THR A 67 -5.49 -4.28 6.12
CA THR A 67 -5.48 -4.52 7.57
C THR A 67 -4.29 -3.84 8.26
N ARG A 68 -4.33 -3.69 9.59
CA ARG A 68 -3.20 -3.10 10.35
C ARG A 68 -1.95 -3.97 10.30
N LEU A 69 -2.11 -5.28 10.32
CA LEU A 69 -1.02 -6.23 10.18
C LEU A 69 -0.40 -6.13 8.78
N ALA A 70 -1.22 -6.03 7.74
CA ALA A 70 -0.78 -5.83 6.37
C ALA A 70 0.00 -4.51 6.19
N GLU A 71 -0.49 -3.41 6.76
CA GLU A 71 0.22 -2.12 6.78
C GLU A 71 1.59 -2.24 7.49
N HIS A 72 1.64 -2.96 8.61
CA HIS A 72 2.90 -3.18 9.33
C HIS A 72 3.88 -4.04 8.53
N ALA A 73 3.41 -5.11 7.87
CA ALA A 73 4.22 -5.94 7.00
C ALA A 73 4.80 -5.14 5.82
N ALA A 74 4.01 -4.25 5.22
CA ALA A 74 4.46 -3.36 4.15
C ALA A 74 5.56 -2.38 4.64
N ARG A 75 5.46 -1.85 5.87
CA ARG A 75 6.53 -1.05 6.48
C ARG A 75 7.81 -1.86 6.70
N ILE A 76 7.70 -3.12 7.16
CA ILE A 76 8.86 -4.01 7.32
C ILE A 76 9.55 -4.22 5.97
N LEU A 77 8.78 -4.49 4.92
CA LEU A 77 9.30 -4.62 3.55
C LEU A 77 10.03 -3.34 3.13
N GLY A 78 9.44 -2.17 3.36
CA GLY A 78 10.09 -0.90 3.03
C GLY A 78 11.41 -0.69 3.78
N LYS A 79 11.48 -1.03 5.07
CA LYS A 79 12.75 -1.00 5.83
C LYS A 79 13.78 -1.97 5.25
N ALA A 80 13.36 -3.17 4.86
CA ALA A 80 14.24 -4.15 4.24
C ALA A 80 14.81 -3.62 2.91
N LEU A 81 13.97 -3.00 2.06
CA LEU A 81 14.38 -2.37 0.81
C LEU A 81 15.36 -1.20 1.03
N ALA A 82 15.13 -0.36 2.04
CA ALA A 82 16.07 0.72 2.41
C ALA A 82 17.42 0.19 2.92
N SER A 83 17.43 -0.99 3.54
CA SER A 83 18.67 -1.60 4.06
C SER A 83 19.54 -2.23 2.96
N GLN A 84 19.05 -2.33 1.72
CA GLN A 84 19.82 -2.91 0.62
C GLN A 84 20.95 -1.96 0.18
N SER A 85 22.19 -2.42 0.30
CA SER A 85 23.36 -1.63 -0.08
C SER A 85 23.40 -1.41 -1.60
N GLY A 86 23.70 -0.16 -1.99
CA GLY A 86 23.90 0.21 -3.40
C GLY A 86 22.62 0.43 -4.22
N ILE A 87 21.44 0.43 -3.60
CA ILE A 87 20.18 0.77 -4.27
C ILE A 87 19.56 2.00 -3.59
N GLN A 88 19.24 3.03 -4.38
CA GLN A 88 18.42 4.15 -3.94
C GLN A 88 17.04 4.04 -4.61
N TRP A 89 16.01 3.88 -3.80
CA TRP A 89 14.62 3.81 -4.27
C TRP A 89 14.05 5.23 -4.38
N GLU A 90 13.78 5.68 -5.60
CA GLU A 90 13.41 7.09 -5.86
C GLU A 90 11.92 7.29 -6.11
N THR A 91 11.24 6.31 -6.69
CA THR A 91 9.86 6.45 -7.18
C THR A 91 9.02 5.27 -6.76
N VAL A 92 7.81 5.56 -6.29
CA VAL A 92 6.78 4.58 -6.01
C VAL A 92 5.58 4.88 -6.91
N ILE A 93 5.18 3.89 -7.69
CA ILE A 93 4.02 3.97 -8.59
C ILE A 93 3.02 2.92 -8.11
N THR A 94 1.76 3.32 -7.93
CA THR A 94 0.68 2.44 -7.48
C THR A 94 -0.49 2.44 -8.44
N ALA A 95 -1.23 1.35 -8.45
CA ALA A 95 -2.58 1.30 -9.01
C ALA A 95 -3.56 2.16 -8.15
N PRO A 96 -4.74 2.54 -8.67
CA PRO A 96 -5.66 3.48 -8.02
C PRO A 96 -6.46 2.90 -6.86
N GLU A 97 -6.45 1.58 -6.66
CA GLU A 97 -7.14 0.92 -5.55
C GLU A 97 -6.56 1.38 -4.21
N LEU A 98 -7.43 1.58 -3.21
CA LEU A 98 -7.02 2.08 -1.91
C LEU A 98 -5.95 1.18 -1.27
N ALA A 99 -6.11 -0.14 -1.41
CA ALA A 99 -5.18 -1.11 -0.86
C ALA A 99 -3.77 -0.98 -1.50
N SER A 100 -3.70 -0.79 -2.81
CA SER A 100 -2.47 -0.51 -3.56
C SER A 100 -1.80 0.77 -3.07
N ILE A 101 -2.55 1.86 -2.94
CA ILE A 101 -2.05 3.15 -2.45
C ILE A 101 -1.52 3.03 -1.02
N GLN A 102 -2.27 2.40 -0.11
CA GLN A 102 -1.87 2.23 1.29
C GLN A 102 -0.62 1.35 1.43
N THR A 103 -0.53 0.28 0.64
CA THR A 103 0.66 -0.58 0.60
C THR A 103 1.87 0.19 0.09
N GLY A 104 1.72 0.89 -1.04
CA GLY A 104 2.77 1.72 -1.62
C GLY A 104 3.24 2.80 -0.65
N PHE A 105 2.32 3.48 0.04
CA PHE A 105 2.63 4.47 1.07
C PHE A 105 3.39 3.91 2.25
N ALA A 106 2.99 2.75 2.77
CA ALA A 106 3.69 2.12 3.89
C ALA A 106 5.13 1.74 3.54
N ILE A 107 5.36 1.25 2.32
CA ILE A 107 6.70 0.95 1.79
C ILE A 107 7.50 2.25 1.61
N ALA A 108 6.93 3.21 0.86
CA ALA A 108 7.48 4.52 0.54
C ALA A 108 7.98 5.27 1.78
N TYR A 109 7.12 5.35 2.80
CA TYR A 109 7.42 6.00 4.08
C TYR A 109 8.67 5.41 4.75
N SER A 110 8.89 4.11 4.58
CA SER A 110 10.02 3.40 5.18
C SER A 110 11.27 3.37 4.29
N THR A 111 11.12 3.53 2.96
CA THR A 111 12.22 3.48 1.99
C THR A 111 12.85 4.83 1.68
N THR A 112 12.07 5.91 1.65
CA THR A 112 12.53 7.22 1.14
C THR A 112 12.53 8.33 2.19
N GLY A 113 11.95 8.09 3.37
CA GLY A 113 11.66 9.12 4.38
C GLY A 113 10.57 10.12 3.94
N ASP A 114 10.46 11.26 4.64
CA ASP A 114 9.36 12.26 4.58
C ASP A 114 9.16 12.99 3.23
N LYS A 115 9.92 12.65 2.20
CA LYS A 115 9.85 13.28 0.87
C LYS A 115 9.12 12.44 -0.18
N THR A 116 8.44 11.36 0.21
CA THR A 116 7.83 10.48 -0.78
C THR A 116 6.57 11.05 -1.40
N PHE A 117 6.61 11.23 -2.71
CA PHE A 117 5.43 11.34 -3.55
C PHE A 117 5.12 9.96 -4.13
N ILE A 118 3.85 9.57 -4.05
CA ILE A 118 3.34 8.37 -4.71
C ILE A 118 2.68 8.82 -6.00
N SER A 119 3.10 8.24 -7.11
CA SER A 119 2.44 8.43 -8.40
C SER A 119 1.36 7.37 -8.58
N ILE A 120 0.13 7.80 -8.83
CA ILE A 120 -0.97 6.89 -9.13
C ILE A 120 -1.06 6.74 -10.64
N ASP A 121 -1.09 5.50 -11.12
CA ASP A 121 -1.21 5.15 -12.53
C ASP A 121 -2.43 4.26 -12.75
N GLU A 122 -3.47 4.82 -13.37
CA GLU A 122 -4.74 4.15 -13.70
C GLU A 122 -4.53 2.92 -14.60
N SER A 123 -3.46 2.89 -15.40
CA SER A 123 -3.18 1.75 -16.28
C SER A 123 -2.76 0.49 -15.52
N LEU A 124 -2.39 0.61 -14.24
CA LEU A 124 -2.05 -0.50 -13.35
C LEU A 124 -3.26 -1.12 -12.63
N CYS A 125 -4.45 -0.54 -12.79
CA CYS A 125 -5.68 -1.05 -12.19
C CYS A 125 -5.96 -2.50 -12.61
N ASP A 126 -6.42 -3.31 -11.65
CA ASP A 126 -6.72 -4.72 -11.89
C ASP A 126 -7.73 -4.89 -13.04
N ILE A 127 -7.46 -5.84 -13.92
CA ILE A 127 -8.25 -6.09 -15.13
C ILE A 127 -9.68 -6.50 -14.76
N THR A 128 -9.85 -7.12 -13.59
CA THR A 128 -11.16 -7.52 -13.04
C THR A 128 -12.09 -6.34 -12.78
N HIS A 129 -11.57 -5.11 -12.66
CA HIS A 129 -12.35 -3.89 -12.45
C HIS A 129 -12.67 -3.13 -13.76
N ARG A 130 -12.25 -3.62 -14.94
CA ARG A 130 -12.47 -2.96 -16.24
C ARG A 130 -13.71 -3.41 -17.01
N THR A 131 -14.52 -4.31 -16.45
CA THR A 131 -15.75 -4.84 -17.08
C THR A 131 -17.00 -4.13 -16.62
#